data_AF-K9ZX41-F1
#
_entry.id   AF-K9ZX41-F1
#
_cell.length_a   1.000
_cell.length_b   1.000
_cell.length_c   1.000
_cell.angle_alpha   90.00
_cell.angle_beta   90.00
_cell.angle_gamma   90.00
#
_symmetry.space_group_name_H-M   'P 1'
#
loop_
_entity.id
_entity.type
_entity.pdbx_description
1 polymer ?
#
loop_
_entity_poly.entity_id
_entity_poly.type
_entity_poly.pdbx_seq_one_letter_code
_entity_poly.pdbx_strand_id
1 'polypeptide(L)'
;MTQGKSPRRSGAAGRIVLWIVLALFTAGGAYASYLSFKANPYVSNEARNGISKWQFMEECKGQLRTQLRTQLQGQIPAGWTLQYPPPVQRVQNVVQAPEGGWGWQSLVLIRTPDGNAVPAQFACAHDKSNGETRILGVQPAQQ
;
A
#
# COMPACT_ATOMS: atom_id res chain seq x y z
N MET A 1 -13.07 47.35 57.28
CA MET A 1 -11.77 46.76 56.85
C MET A 1 -12.06 45.82 55.68
N THR A 2 -11.78 46.26 54.45
CA THR A 2 -11.93 45.46 53.24
C THR A 2 -10.56 44.92 52.84
N GLN A 3 -10.36 43.60 52.90
CA GLN A 3 -9.16 42.98 52.35
C GLN A 3 -9.58 42.03 51.23
N GLY A 4 -9.49 42.53 49.99
CA GLY A 4 -9.66 41.73 48.79
C GLY A 4 -8.56 40.68 48.70
N LYS A 5 -8.94 39.40 48.81
CA LYS A 5 -8.07 38.28 48.46
C LYS A 5 -8.02 38.16 46.94
N SER A 6 -6.92 38.63 46.35
CA SER A 6 -6.59 38.39 44.94
C SER A 6 -6.28 36.90 44.72
N PRO A 7 -6.90 36.20 43.75
CA PRO A 7 -6.48 34.86 43.39
C PRO A 7 -5.32 34.94 42.39
N ARG A 8 -4.07 34.94 42.88
CA ARG A 8 -2.87 34.75 42.04
C ARG A 8 -2.43 33.30 42.09
N ARG A 9 -3.04 32.41 41.30
CA ARG A 9 -2.47 31.07 41.05
C ARG A 9 -3.10 30.37 39.84
N SER A 10 -2.64 30.70 38.62
CA SER A 10 -2.92 29.83 37.45
C SER A 10 -1.93 29.95 36.26
N GLY A 11 -0.91 30.82 36.31
CA GLY A 11 -0.03 31.06 35.15
C GLY A 11 0.89 29.91 34.75
N ALA A 12 1.39 29.11 35.70
CA ALA A 12 2.32 28.01 35.40
C ALA A 12 1.59 26.72 34.98
N ALA A 13 0.49 26.38 35.67
CA ALA A 13 -0.32 25.22 35.33
C ALA A 13 -0.98 25.36 33.93
N GLY A 14 -1.48 26.56 33.61
CA GLY A 14 -2.03 26.84 32.27
C GLY A 14 -0.98 26.72 31.16
N ARG A 15 0.27 27.14 31.42
CA ARG A 15 1.37 27.00 30.46
C ARG A 15 1.77 25.54 30.23
N ILE A 16 1.84 24.73 31.27
CA ILE A 16 2.17 23.29 31.15
C ILE A 16 1.10 22.56 30.34
N VAL A 17 -0.18 22.81 30.64
CA VAL A 17 -1.30 22.23 29.89
C VAL A 17 -1.22 22.64 28.41
N LEU A 18 -0.89 23.90 28.12
CA LEU A 18 -0.75 24.38 26.74
C LEU A 18 0.35 23.65 25.97
N TRP A 19 1.51 23.42 26.59
CA TRP A 19 2.59 22.64 25.99
C TRP A 19 2.21 21.18 25.75
N ILE A 20 1.49 20.56 26.69
CA ILE A 20 0.99 19.18 26.53
C ILE A 20 0.02 19.10 25.35
N VAL A 21 -0.94 20.02 25.28
CA VAL A 21 -1.90 20.09 24.17
C VAL A 21 -1.17 20.31 22.85
N LEU A 22 -0.19 21.22 22.81
CA LEU A 22 0.61 21.45 21.61
C LEU A 22 1.38 20.20 21.19
N ALA A 23 2.02 19.49 22.13
CA ALA A 23 2.73 18.25 21.86
C ALA A 23 1.78 17.17 21.33
N LEU A 24 0.59 17.03 21.91
CA LEU A 24 -0.45 16.10 21.44
C LEU A 24 -0.94 16.44 20.03
N PHE A 25 -1.19 17.72 19.73
CA PHE A 25 -1.56 18.16 18.39
C PHE A 25 -0.46 17.85 17.37
N THR A 26 0.80 18.13 17.74
CA THR A 26 1.94 17.89 16.86
C THR A 26 2.13 16.39 16.61
N ALA A 27 2.07 15.58 17.66
CA ALA A 27 2.16 14.12 17.56
C ALA A 27 0.98 13.52 16.78
N GLY A 28 -0.24 14.00 17.02
CA GLY A 28 -1.44 13.58 16.30
C GLY A 28 -1.37 13.95 14.81
N GLY A 29 -0.92 15.15 14.49
CA GLY A 29 -0.70 15.60 13.11
C GLY A 29 0.38 14.79 12.40
N ALA A 30 1.50 14.51 13.07
CA ALA A 30 2.56 13.65 12.54
C ALA A 30 2.07 12.22 12.28
N TYR A 31 1.28 11.66 13.21
CA TYR A 31 0.71 10.31 13.08
C TYR A 31 -0.30 10.23 11.93
N ALA A 32 -1.22 11.20 11.83
CA ALA A 32 -2.18 11.26 10.72
C ALA A 32 -1.46 11.39 9.37
N SER A 33 -0.44 12.27 9.29
CA SER A 33 0.38 12.43 8.09
C SER A 33 1.10 11.13 7.72
N TYR A 34 1.69 10.44 8.70
CA TYR A 34 2.33 9.15 8.48
C TYR A 34 1.36 8.10 7.91
N LEU A 35 0.15 8.00 8.46
CA LEU A 35 -0.89 7.11 7.93
C LEU A 35 -1.29 7.49 6.50
N SER A 36 -1.43 8.78 6.21
CA SER A 36 -1.74 9.28 4.87
C SER A 36 -0.64 8.94 3.85
N PHE A 37 0.63 9.08 4.22
CA PHE A 37 1.75 8.71 3.33
C PHE A 37 1.85 7.19 3.13
N LYS A 38 1.67 6.40 4.18
CA LYS A 38 1.71 4.92 4.07
C LYS A 38 0.59 4.38 3.16
N ALA A 39 -0.57 5.04 3.17
CA ALA A 39 -1.71 4.68 2.34
C ALA A 39 -1.66 5.25 0.92
N ASN A 40 -0.79 6.24 0.64
CA ASN A 40 -0.73 6.90 -0.66
C ASN A 40 0.26 6.18 -1.61
N PRO A 41 -0.22 5.50 -2.67
CA PRO A 41 0.65 4.83 -3.63
C PRO A 41 1.48 5.77 -4.50
N TYR A 42 1.15 7.07 -4.55
CA TYR A 42 1.91 8.08 -5.31
C TYR A 42 3.08 8.68 -4.54
N VAL A 43 3.07 8.60 -3.20
CA VAL A 43 4.16 9.12 -2.35
C VAL A 43 5.06 7.98 -1.90
N SER A 44 5.40 7.11 -2.85
CA SER A 44 6.36 6.05 -2.64
C SER A 44 7.78 6.57 -2.78
N ASN A 45 8.67 6.21 -1.85
CA ASN A 45 10.07 6.61 -1.90
C ASN A 45 10.81 5.85 -3.02
N GLU A 46 10.81 6.43 -4.23
CA GLU A 46 11.48 5.91 -5.43
C GLU A 46 12.99 5.77 -5.21
N ALA A 47 13.63 6.75 -4.55
CA ALA A 47 15.05 6.70 -4.22
C ALA A 47 15.41 5.46 -3.39
N ARG A 48 14.51 5.01 -2.50
CA ARG A 48 14.70 3.79 -1.71
C ARG A 48 14.40 2.52 -2.49
N ASN A 49 13.37 2.51 -3.34
CA ASN A 49 12.80 1.29 -3.92
C ASN A 49 12.96 1.14 -5.44
N GLY A 50 13.67 2.04 -6.11
CA GLY A 50 13.89 2.01 -7.56
C GLY A 50 12.73 2.57 -8.36
N ILE A 51 11.49 2.19 -8.03
CA ILE A 51 10.27 2.64 -8.73
C ILE A 51 9.16 3.06 -7.78
N SER A 52 8.17 3.76 -8.32
CA SER A 52 6.99 4.12 -7.55
C SER A 52 6.11 2.92 -7.25
N LYS A 53 5.39 2.94 -6.13
CA LYS A 53 4.47 1.87 -5.73
C LYS A 53 3.34 1.70 -6.75
N TRP A 54 2.87 2.80 -7.33
CA TRP A 54 1.89 2.76 -8.42
C TRP A 54 2.46 2.09 -9.68
N GLN A 55 3.64 2.50 -10.12
CA GLN A 55 4.27 1.98 -11.33
C GLN A 55 4.58 0.49 -11.19
N PHE A 56 5.07 0.07 -10.02
CA PHE A 56 5.25 -1.33 -9.67
C PHE A 56 3.98 -2.15 -9.86
N MET A 57 2.83 -1.66 -9.36
CA MET A 57 1.56 -2.37 -9.51
C MET A 57 1.15 -2.51 -10.98
N GLU A 58 1.33 -1.47 -11.80
CA GLU A 58 1.02 -1.55 -13.23
C GLU A 58 1.94 -2.50 -13.98
N GLU A 59 3.25 -2.48 -13.68
CA GLU A 59 4.21 -3.43 -14.24
C GLU A 59 3.86 -4.87 -13.85
N CYS A 60 3.54 -5.14 -12.58
CA CYS A 60 3.10 -6.47 -12.15
C CYS A 60 1.83 -6.93 -12.86
N LYS A 61 0.82 -6.06 -13.04
CA LYS A 61 -0.39 -6.40 -13.81
C LYS A 61 -0.07 -6.71 -15.26
N GLY A 62 0.84 -5.95 -15.87
CA GLY A 62 1.33 -6.18 -17.22
C GLY A 62 2.02 -7.54 -17.35
N GLN A 63 3.00 -7.82 -16.49
CA GLN A 63 3.73 -9.07 -16.45
C GLN A 63 2.82 -10.27 -16.18
N LEU A 64 1.86 -10.15 -15.26
CA LEU A 64 0.88 -11.21 -14.98
C LEU A 64 0.03 -11.54 -16.22
N ARG A 65 -0.45 -10.51 -16.95
CA ARG A 65 -1.18 -10.73 -18.21
C ARG A 65 -0.31 -11.39 -19.26
N THR A 66 0.95 -10.97 -19.38
CA THR A 66 1.90 -11.56 -20.33
C THR A 66 2.17 -13.03 -19.99
N GLN A 67 2.41 -13.36 -18.72
CA GLN A 67 2.67 -14.73 -18.28
C GLN A 67 1.45 -15.64 -18.46
N LEU A 68 0.25 -15.13 -18.21
CA LEU A 68 -0.97 -15.90 -18.50
C LEU A 68 -1.14 -16.13 -20.00
N ARG A 69 -0.82 -15.14 -20.85
CA ARG A 69 -0.80 -15.34 -22.30
C ARG A 69 0.22 -16.40 -22.71
N THR A 70 1.44 -16.38 -22.16
CA THR A 70 2.48 -17.34 -22.54
C THR A 70 2.15 -18.76 -22.05
N GLN A 71 1.65 -18.92 -20.82
CA GLN A 71 1.20 -20.21 -20.30
C GLN A 71 0.02 -20.79 -21.10
N LEU A 72 -0.87 -19.93 -21.59
CA LEU A 72 -1.99 -20.32 -22.43
C LEU A 72 -1.67 -20.26 -23.94
N GLN A 73 -0.39 -20.43 -24.33
CA GLN A 73 0.06 -20.50 -25.72
C GLN A 73 -0.41 -19.34 -26.61
N GLY A 74 -0.43 -18.12 -26.09
CA GLY A 74 -0.83 -16.89 -26.79
C GLY A 74 -2.33 -16.60 -26.76
N GLN A 75 -3.16 -17.52 -26.25
CA GLN A 75 -4.60 -17.32 -26.11
C GLN A 75 -4.92 -17.10 -24.64
N ILE A 76 -4.98 -15.85 -24.19
CA ILE A 76 -6.05 -15.53 -23.24
C ILE A 76 -7.29 -15.48 -24.14
N PRO A 77 -8.18 -16.50 -24.14
CA PRO A 77 -9.33 -16.50 -25.03
C PRO A 77 -10.10 -15.19 -24.83
N ALA A 78 -10.57 -14.59 -25.91
CA ALA A 78 -11.36 -13.36 -25.83
C ALA A 78 -12.47 -13.54 -24.78
N GLY A 79 -12.54 -12.63 -23.80
CA GLY A 79 -13.51 -12.69 -22.71
C GLY A 79 -12.95 -13.10 -21.34
N TRP A 80 -11.72 -13.61 -21.26
CA TRP A 80 -11.08 -13.83 -19.96
C TRP A 80 -10.70 -12.49 -19.33
N THR A 81 -11.10 -12.26 -18.07
CA THR A 81 -10.81 -11.01 -17.37
C THR A 81 -10.18 -11.27 -16.01
N LEU A 82 -9.15 -10.48 -15.70
CA LEU A 82 -8.50 -10.48 -14.39
C LEU A 82 -9.20 -9.46 -13.50
N GLN A 83 -9.90 -9.97 -12.49
CA GLN A 83 -10.51 -9.14 -11.47
C GLN A 83 -9.60 -9.11 -10.24
N TYR A 84 -9.05 -7.93 -9.99
CA TYR A 84 -8.21 -7.66 -8.83
C TYR A 84 -9.07 -7.20 -7.65
N PRO A 85 -8.55 -7.33 -6.41
CA PRO A 85 -9.26 -6.81 -5.24
C PRO A 85 -9.42 -5.29 -5.28
N PRO A 86 -10.27 -4.73 -4.40
CA PRO A 86 -10.47 -3.28 -4.30
C PRO A 86 -9.16 -2.50 -4.17
N PRO A 87 -9.09 -1.25 -4.67
CA PRO A 87 -7.87 -0.45 -4.68
C PRO A 87 -7.14 -0.37 -3.34
N VAL A 88 -7.88 -0.20 -2.24
CA VAL A 88 -7.31 -0.11 -0.88
C VAL A 88 -6.55 -1.38 -0.51
N GLN A 89 -7.14 -2.56 -0.74
CA GLN A 89 -6.51 -3.85 -0.44
C GLN A 89 -5.29 -4.09 -1.33
N ARG A 90 -5.36 -3.71 -2.62
CA ARG A 90 -4.21 -3.82 -3.53
C ARG A 90 -3.00 -3.05 -3.02
N VAL A 91 -3.20 -1.79 -2.64
CA VAL A 91 -2.12 -0.94 -2.13
C VAL A 91 -1.58 -1.48 -0.80
N GLN A 92 -2.43 -1.99 0.08
CA GLN A 92 -2.01 -2.55 1.37
C GLN A 92 -1.16 -3.82 1.23
N ASN A 93 -1.47 -4.65 0.23
CA ASN A 93 -0.74 -5.89 -0.05
C ASN A 93 0.62 -5.69 -0.72
N VAL A 94 0.97 -4.44 -1.06
CA VAL A 94 2.28 -4.09 -1.59
C VAL A 94 3.18 -3.61 -0.47
N VAL A 95 4.23 -4.39 -0.21
CA VAL A 95 5.21 -4.21 0.87
C VAL A 95 6.59 -3.92 0.31
N GLN A 96 7.45 -3.27 1.10
CA GLN A 96 8.85 -3.08 0.72
C GLN A 96 9.61 -4.39 0.86
N ALA A 97 10.41 -4.74 -0.14
CA ALA A 97 11.28 -5.90 -0.06
C ALA A 97 12.50 -5.59 0.84
N PRO A 98 13.05 -6.57 1.60
CA PRO A 98 14.18 -6.36 2.50
C PRO A 98 15.43 -5.82 1.78
N GLU A 99 15.70 -6.32 0.58
CA GLU A 99 16.83 -5.97 -0.28
C GLU A 99 16.62 -4.62 -1.03
N GLY A 100 15.48 -3.96 -0.81
CA GLY A 100 15.01 -2.83 -1.61
C GLY A 100 14.10 -3.25 -2.75
N GLY A 101 13.22 -2.33 -3.16
CA GLY A 101 12.17 -2.62 -4.15
C GLY A 101 10.81 -2.87 -3.52
N TRP A 102 9.92 -3.49 -4.29
CA TRP A 102 8.53 -3.73 -3.89
C TRP A 102 8.15 -5.20 -4.07
N GLY A 103 7.38 -5.73 -3.13
CA GLY A 103 6.75 -7.04 -3.23
C GLY A 103 5.24 -6.90 -3.20
N TRP A 104 4.53 -7.69 -4.01
CA TRP A 104 3.08 -7.77 -4.03
C TRP A 104 2.64 -9.23 -4.02
N GLN A 105 1.82 -9.59 -3.05
CA GLN A 105 1.14 -10.88 -3.03
C GLN A 105 -0.36 -10.65 -2.93
N SER A 106 -1.15 -11.24 -3.82
CA SER A 106 -2.59 -11.05 -3.82
C SER A 106 -3.33 -12.22 -4.44
N LEU A 107 -4.57 -12.40 -3.99
CA LEU A 107 -5.56 -13.20 -4.69
C LEU A 107 -6.12 -12.38 -5.86
N VAL A 108 -6.30 -13.01 -7.01
CA VAL A 108 -6.99 -12.47 -8.19
C VAL A 108 -8.03 -13.48 -8.64
N LEU A 109 -9.14 -12.99 -9.18
CA LEU A 109 -10.16 -13.83 -9.80
C LEU A 109 -9.95 -13.81 -11.31
N ILE A 110 -9.75 -14.98 -11.89
CA ILE A 110 -9.71 -15.18 -13.33
C ILE A 110 -11.12 -15.56 -13.77
N ARG A 111 -11.82 -14.62 -14.43
CA ARG A 111 -13.14 -14.90 -14.99
C ARG A 111 -12.99 -15.49 -16.38
N THR A 112 -13.61 -16.64 -16.63
CA THR A 112 -13.70 -17.25 -17.96
C THR A 112 -14.91 -16.68 -18.74
N PRO A 113 -14.96 -16.84 -20.08
CA PRO A 113 -16.07 -16.37 -20.90
C PRO A 113 -17.40 -17.03 -20.53
N ASP A 114 -17.34 -18.24 -19.98
CA ASP A 114 -18.49 -19.01 -19.51
C ASP A 114 -19.07 -18.47 -18.18
N GLY A 115 -18.47 -17.42 -17.62
CA GLY A 115 -18.90 -16.79 -16.37
C GLY A 115 -18.30 -17.41 -15.11
N ASN A 116 -17.49 -18.47 -15.22
CA ASN A 116 -16.80 -19.07 -14.09
C ASN A 116 -15.70 -18.15 -13.56
N ALA A 117 -15.47 -18.13 -12.25
CA ALA A 117 -14.40 -17.37 -11.63
C ALA A 117 -13.47 -18.33 -10.88
N VAL A 118 -12.21 -18.41 -11.32
CA VAL A 118 -11.17 -19.23 -10.67
C VAL A 118 -10.28 -18.32 -9.83
N PRO A 119 -10.21 -18.51 -8.50
CA PRO A 119 -9.28 -17.76 -7.68
C PRO A 119 -7.86 -18.26 -7.90
N ALA A 120 -6.93 -17.32 -8.10
CA ALA A 120 -5.50 -17.60 -8.23
C ALA A 120 -4.72 -16.66 -7.29
N GLN A 121 -3.73 -17.19 -6.61
CA GLN A 121 -2.75 -16.40 -5.90
C GLN A 121 -1.60 -16.07 -6.84
N PHE A 122 -1.15 -14.83 -6.83
CA PHE A 122 0.07 -14.43 -7.53
C PHE A 122 1.00 -13.67 -6.60
N ALA A 123 2.29 -13.80 -6.88
CA ALA A 123 3.36 -13.07 -6.23
C ALA A 123 4.19 -12.34 -7.29
N CYS A 124 4.52 -11.08 -7.04
CA CYS A 124 5.32 -10.23 -7.91
C CYS A 124 6.34 -9.45 -7.08
N ALA A 125 7.53 -9.25 -7.63
CA ALA A 125 8.58 -8.45 -6.98
C ALA A 125 9.31 -7.57 -8.00
N HIS A 126 9.63 -6.37 -7.56
CA HIS A 126 10.58 -5.47 -8.21
C HIS A 126 11.88 -5.51 -7.44
N ASP A 127 12.95 -5.85 -8.13
CA ASP A 127 14.30 -5.83 -7.59
C ASP A 127 14.99 -4.54 -8.02
N LYS A 128 15.44 -3.77 -7.03
CA LYS A 128 16.07 -2.47 -7.26
C LYS A 128 17.46 -2.61 -7.91
N SER A 129 18.16 -3.71 -7.64
CA SER A 129 19.54 -3.89 -8.08
C SER A 129 19.67 -4.05 -9.59
N ASN A 130 18.71 -4.74 -10.21
CA ASN A 130 18.62 -4.95 -11.65
C ASN A 130 17.54 -4.06 -12.31
N GLY A 131 16.67 -3.42 -11.53
CA GLY A 131 15.59 -2.58 -12.03
C GLY A 131 14.45 -3.36 -12.68
N GLU A 132 14.32 -4.65 -12.39
CA GLU A 132 13.34 -5.52 -13.04
C GLU A 132 12.16 -5.87 -12.14
N THR A 133 10.95 -5.77 -12.72
CA THR A 133 9.72 -6.29 -12.13
C THR A 133 9.38 -7.65 -12.73
N ARG A 134 9.26 -8.67 -11.88
CA ARG A 134 8.98 -10.05 -12.30
C ARG A 134 7.89 -10.71 -11.45
N ILE A 135 7.15 -11.61 -12.07
CA ILE A 135 6.24 -12.51 -11.37
C ILE A 135 7.06 -13.64 -10.77
N LEU A 136 6.93 -13.83 -9.45
CA LEU A 136 7.57 -14.92 -8.72
C LEU A 136 6.78 -16.23 -8.85
N GLY A 137 5.46 -16.14 -9.02
CA GLY A 137 4.61 -17.31 -9.23
C GLY A 137 3.14 -16.95 -9.36
N VAL A 138 2.40 -17.84 -10.03
CA VAL A 138 0.93 -17.83 -10.13
C VAL A 138 0.46 -19.24 -9.84
N GLN A 139 -0.41 -19.42 -8.85
CA GLN A 139 -0.92 -20.73 -8.45
C GLN A 139 -2.43 -20.63 -8.23
N PRO A 140 -3.22 -21.66 -8.57
CA PRO A 140 -4.62 -21.70 -8.18
C PRO A 140 -4.73 -21.61 -6.66
N ALA A 141 -5.63 -20.76 -6.16
CA ALA A 141 -5.86 -20.68 -4.73
C ALA A 141 -6.55 -21.98 -4.30
N GLN A 142 -5.86 -22.83 -3.53
CA GLN A 142 -6.49 -24.00 -2.94
C GLN A 142 -7.60 -23.53 -1.99
N GLN A 143 -8.83 -24.00 -2.25
CA GLN A 143 -10.00 -23.75 -1.41
C GLN A 143 -9.97 -24.64 -0.17
#